data_AF-A0A9C7VZ16-F1
#
_entry.id   AF-A0A9C7VZ16-F1
#
_cell.length_a   1.000
_cell.length_b   1.000
_cell.length_c   1.000
_cell.angle_alpha   90.00
_cell.angle_beta   90.00
_cell.angle_gamma   90.00
#
_symmetry.space_group_name_H-M   'P 1'
#
loop_
_entity.id
_entity.type
_entity.pdbx_description
1 polymer ?
#
loop_
_entity_poly.entity_id
_entity_poly.type
_entity_poly.pdbx_seq_one_letter_code
_entity_poly.pdbx_strand_id
1 'polypeptide(L)'
;MAIRLTLTDCDSIPGKDKLKPRMAANLIKEMSAADVELPDFIPKVSLMIRAITCSNTKVKHRLLLLRLLQEPVTGILQAVHARKIGITLPVASEDAKLLGTVDGLLRDLICGYNAIIKEAQDSIGFMGAASKSQFSEACYGSITFQTRRLMLSYESYRPVRKGIWSQIHLVYSIARKCESETFPVQIESSENIYHSSIEHIYKRAILISRSDPYHFSFRGVTRLFDSLERWPEKVRLTHEAVVPKNNSMFIVDLNSDFSAAPYFQDSANVADDRFLILDTTELMERLNMELKSVLHSIAGGLKGIQQVQYFERMEILRHIVVSWGMHPVRKAEREDL
;
A
#
# COMPACT_ATOMS: atom_id res chain seq x y z
N MET A 1 3.37 14.32 -20.63
CA MET A 1 2.56 15.13 -19.68
C MET A 1 2.97 14.71 -18.28
N ALA A 2 3.40 15.64 -17.41
CA ALA A 2 3.87 15.30 -16.07
C ALA A 2 2.71 14.70 -15.25
N ILE A 3 2.95 13.58 -14.57
CA ILE A 3 1.97 12.91 -13.70
C ILE A 3 1.66 13.86 -12.53
N ARG A 4 0.37 14.04 -12.21
CA ARG A 4 -0.10 14.88 -11.10
C ARG A 4 -0.83 14.03 -10.08
N LEU A 5 -0.86 14.49 -8.83
CA LEU A 5 -1.67 13.86 -7.79
C LEU A 5 -3.14 13.83 -8.23
N THR A 6 -3.80 12.70 -8.01
CA THR A 6 -5.24 12.58 -8.21
C THR A 6 -5.95 13.37 -7.12
N LEU A 7 -6.84 14.29 -7.52
CA LEU A 7 -7.57 15.18 -6.62
C LEU A 7 -9.08 15.06 -6.89
N THR A 8 -9.88 15.35 -5.87
CA THR A 8 -11.34 15.48 -6.01
C THR A 8 -11.68 16.76 -6.75
N ASP A 9 -12.64 16.69 -7.68
CA ASP A 9 -13.27 17.87 -8.25
C ASP A 9 -14.24 18.49 -7.23
N CYS A 10 -13.77 19.52 -6.54
CA CYS A 10 -14.52 20.17 -5.47
C CYS A 10 -15.61 21.13 -5.95
N ASP A 11 -15.70 21.45 -7.24
CA ASP A 11 -16.76 22.31 -7.76
C ASP A 11 -18.09 21.57 -7.86
N SER A 12 -18.02 20.23 -7.96
CA SER A 12 -19.18 19.33 -8.02
C SER A 12 -19.78 18.96 -6.64
N ILE A 13 -19.18 19.37 -5.52
CA ILE A 13 -19.56 18.90 -4.17
C ILE A 13 -20.50 19.91 -3.47
N PRO A 14 -21.80 19.58 -3.29
CA PRO A 14 -22.75 20.49 -2.67
C PRO A 14 -22.51 20.65 -1.17
N GLY A 15 -22.64 21.88 -0.66
CA GLY A 15 -22.64 22.15 0.78
C GLY A 15 -21.29 21.97 1.49
N LYS A 16 -20.18 21.87 0.75
CA LYS A 16 -18.81 21.67 1.27
C LYS A 16 -18.40 22.64 2.40
N ASP A 17 -18.95 23.86 2.40
CA ASP A 17 -18.63 24.90 3.39
C ASP A 17 -19.49 24.89 4.65
N LYS A 18 -20.54 24.06 4.69
CA LYS A 18 -21.48 24.01 5.83
C LYS A 18 -21.04 23.04 6.93
N LEU A 19 -20.08 22.17 6.64
CA LEU A 19 -19.67 21.09 7.55
C LEU A 19 -18.62 21.59 8.56
N LYS A 20 -19.05 21.88 9.78
CA LYS A 20 -18.13 22.26 10.88
C LYS A 20 -17.34 21.04 11.39
N PRO A 21 -16.06 21.18 11.79
CA PRO A 21 -15.23 20.04 12.19
C PRO A 21 -15.79 19.20 13.35
N ARG A 22 -16.36 19.85 14.37
CA ARG A 22 -16.98 19.13 15.51
C ARG A 22 -18.20 18.30 15.07
N MET A 23 -19.03 18.85 14.17
CA MET A 23 -20.17 18.12 13.63
C MET A 23 -19.71 16.94 12.78
N ALA A 24 -18.70 17.14 11.94
CA ALA A 24 -18.09 16.05 11.16
C ALA A 24 -17.54 14.94 12.06
N ALA A 25 -16.80 15.29 13.12
CA ALA A 25 -16.25 14.30 14.05
C ALA A 25 -17.34 13.48 14.75
N ASN A 26 -18.45 14.12 15.17
CA ASN A 26 -19.58 13.40 15.76
C ASN A 26 -20.25 12.46 14.77
N LEU A 27 -20.51 12.93 13.53
CA LEU A 27 -21.09 12.08 12.49
C LEU A 27 -20.18 10.90 12.15
N ILE A 28 -18.86 11.09 12.07
CA ILE A 28 -17.92 9.99 11.84
C ILE A 28 -17.97 8.98 12.99
N LYS A 29 -18.05 9.43 14.24
CA LYS A 29 -18.18 8.55 15.40
C LYS A 29 -19.48 7.73 15.37
N GLU A 30 -20.59 8.33 14.96
CA GLU A 30 -21.85 7.62 14.74
C GLU A 30 -21.71 6.58 13.62
N MET A 31 -21.00 6.91 12.53
CA MET A 31 -20.69 5.96 11.46
C MET A 31 -19.81 4.81 11.92
N SER A 32 -18.79 5.06 12.74
CA SER A 32 -17.93 4.01 13.31
C SER A 32 -18.70 3.02 14.20
N ALA A 33 -19.74 3.49 14.90
CA ALA A 33 -20.56 2.68 15.79
C ALA A 33 -21.71 1.96 15.09
N ALA A 34 -21.99 2.28 13.82
CA ALA A 34 -23.10 1.72 13.06
C ALA A 34 -22.74 0.38 12.42
N ASP A 35 -23.74 -0.49 12.24
CA ASP A 35 -23.58 -1.73 11.48
C ASP A 35 -23.29 -1.44 10.01
N VAL A 36 -22.32 -2.17 9.44
CA VAL A 36 -21.87 -1.99 8.05
C VAL A 36 -22.79 -2.76 7.09
N GLU A 37 -23.86 -2.11 6.66
CA GLU A 37 -24.77 -2.65 5.64
C GLU A 37 -24.24 -2.38 4.22
N LEU A 38 -23.77 -3.42 3.53
CA LEU A 38 -23.27 -3.32 2.16
C LEU A 38 -24.41 -3.55 1.14
N PRO A 39 -24.44 -2.79 0.02
CA PRO A 39 -23.48 -1.75 -0.39
C PRO A 39 -23.79 -0.33 0.13
N ASP A 40 -24.94 -0.13 0.79
CA ASP A 40 -25.54 1.19 1.05
C ASP A 40 -24.77 2.08 2.04
N PHE A 41 -23.92 1.49 2.88
CA PHE A 41 -23.05 2.23 3.78
C PHE A 41 -21.92 2.96 3.03
N ILE A 42 -21.44 2.41 1.90
CA ILE A 42 -20.28 2.93 1.17
C ILE A 42 -20.51 4.36 0.63
N PRO A 43 -21.62 4.67 -0.06
CA PRO A 43 -21.87 6.03 -0.56
C PRO A 43 -21.93 7.09 0.54
N LYS A 44 -22.42 6.72 1.74
CA LYS A 44 -22.48 7.64 2.89
C LYS A 44 -21.08 8.05 3.34
N VAL A 45 -20.17 7.08 3.50
CA VAL A 45 -18.77 7.33 3.89
C VAL A 45 -18.02 8.09 2.79
N SER A 46 -18.20 7.73 1.52
CA SER A 46 -17.62 8.44 0.37
C SER A 46 -18.06 9.91 0.31
N LEU A 47 -19.34 10.20 0.55
CA LEU A 47 -19.85 11.57 0.60
C LEU A 47 -19.18 12.37 1.73
N MET A 48 -19.05 11.78 2.93
CA MET A 48 -18.39 12.43 4.07
C MET A 48 -16.92 12.77 3.77
N ILE A 49 -16.17 11.81 3.19
CA ILE A 49 -14.77 12.02 2.77
C ILE A 49 -14.67 13.19 1.78
N ARG A 50 -15.52 13.22 0.75
CA ARG A 50 -15.49 14.29 -0.27
C ARG A 50 -15.88 15.65 0.33
N ALA A 51 -16.87 15.69 1.21
CA ALA A 51 -17.26 16.91 1.92
C ALA A 51 -16.10 17.47 2.77
N ILE A 52 -15.39 16.62 3.50
CA ILE A 52 -14.21 17.01 4.30
C ILE A 52 -13.08 17.50 3.40
N THR A 53 -12.76 16.73 2.35
CA THR A 53 -11.70 17.04 1.38
C THR A 53 -11.87 18.44 0.79
N CYS A 54 -13.11 18.76 0.39
CA CYS A 54 -13.46 20.00 -0.28
C CYS A 54 -13.87 21.15 0.65
N SER A 55 -13.89 20.95 1.96
CA SER A 55 -14.21 22.01 2.91
C SER A 55 -13.10 23.06 3.01
N ASN A 56 -13.45 24.30 3.32
CA ASN A 56 -12.50 25.38 3.62
C ASN A 56 -11.80 25.26 5.00
N THR A 57 -11.78 24.06 5.58
CA THR A 57 -11.20 23.82 6.90
C THR A 57 -9.67 23.69 6.81
N LYS A 58 -8.94 24.26 7.78
CA LYS A 58 -7.48 24.15 7.88
C LYS A 58 -6.98 22.70 7.78
N VAL A 59 -5.81 22.49 7.15
CA VAL A 59 -5.13 21.18 6.99
C VAL A 59 -5.20 20.31 8.24
N LYS A 60 -4.81 20.84 9.40
CA LYS A 60 -4.81 20.12 10.68
C LYS A 60 -6.15 19.43 10.99
N HIS A 61 -7.27 20.12 10.73
CA HIS A 61 -8.60 19.57 11.02
C HIS A 61 -9.05 18.58 9.95
N ARG A 62 -8.77 18.85 8.67
CA ARG A 62 -9.07 17.88 7.60
C ARG A 62 -8.31 16.58 7.81
N LEU A 63 -7.02 16.65 8.15
CA LEU A 63 -6.20 15.49 8.45
C LEU A 63 -6.76 14.67 9.62
N LEU A 64 -7.13 15.34 10.72
CA LEU A 64 -7.77 14.70 11.87
C LEU A 64 -9.06 13.97 11.47
N LEU A 65 -9.92 14.61 10.68
CA LEU A 65 -11.18 14.03 10.24
C LEU A 65 -10.97 12.85 9.28
N LEU A 66 -9.99 12.92 8.37
CA LEU A 66 -9.62 11.79 7.52
C LEU A 66 -9.06 10.62 8.33
N ARG A 67 -8.32 10.90 9.42
CA ARG A 67 -7.87 9.86 10.35
C ARG A 67 -9.05 9.16 11.03
N LEU A 68 -10.03 9.92 11.53
CA LEU A 68 -11.25 9.35 12.11
C LEU A 68 -12.02 8.49 11.09
N LEU A 69 -12.04 8.90 9.82
CA LEU A 69 -12.68 8.13 8.74
C LEU A 69 -11.99 6.81 8.41
N GLN A 70 -10.76 6.56 8.87
CA GLN A 70 -10.10 5.28 8.63
C GLN A 70 -10.84 4.12 9.28
N GLU A 71 -11.49 4.34 10.43
CA GLU A 71 -12.25 3.31 11.15
C GLU A 71 -13.47 2.82 10.35
N PRO A 72 -14.44 3.65 9.92
CA PRO A 72 -15.57 3.18 9.12
C PRO A 72 -15.13 2.63 7.74
N VAL A 73 -14.04 3.16 7.16
CA VAL A 73 -13.47 2.60 5.92
C VAL A 73 -12.89 1.20 6.17
N THR A 74 -12.23 0.98 7.30
CA THR A 74 -11.71 -0.33 7.69
C THR A 74 -12.85 -1.32 7.95
N GLY A 75 -13.94 -0.88 8.60
CA GLY A 75 -15.15 -1.70 8.78
C GLY A 75 -15.74 -2.15 7.44
N ILE A 76 -15.83 -1.25 6.45
CA ILE A 76 -16.24 -1.60 5.07
C ILE A 76 -15.28 -2.63 4.46
N LEU A 77 -13.97 -2.41 4.56
CA LEU A 77 -12.98 -3.33 4.00
C LEU A 77 -13.04 -4.72 4.64
N GLN A 78 -13.29 -4.79 5.95
CA GLN A 78 -13.47 -6.05 6.67
C GLN A 78 -14.76 -6.75 6.25
N ALA A 79 -15.88 -6.03 6.14
CA ALA A 79 -17.14 -6.59 5.68
C ALA A 79 -17.03 -7.15 4.25
N VAL A 80 -16.32 -6.45 3.35
CA VAL A 80 -16.05 -6.92 1.98
C VAL A 80 -15.12 -8.13 1.99
N HIS A 81 -14.04 -8.10 2.79
CA HIS A 81 -13.11 -9.22 2.94
C HIS A 81 -13.79 -10.48 3.47
N ALA A 82 -14.75 -10.34 4.40
CA ALA A 82 -15.53 -11.44 4.96
C ALA A 82 -16.37 -12.19 3.90
N ARG A 83 -16.76 -11.51 2.82
CA ARG A 83 -17.43 -12.13 1.66
C ARG A 83 -16.50 -13.04 0.84
N LYS A 84 -15.18 -12.95 1.05
CA LYS A 84 -14.13 -13.75 0.41
C LYS A 84 -14.25 -13.78 -1.12
N ILE A 85 -14.54 -12.60 -1.68
CA ILE A 85 -14.67 -12.41 -3.13
C ILE A 85 -13.33 -12.77 -3.79
N GLY A 86 -13.35 -13.70 -4.74
CA GLY A 86 -12.15 -14.23 -5.39
C GLY A 86 -11.81 -15.68 -5.06
N ILE A 87 -12.50 -16.32 -4.09
CA ILE A 87 -12.38 -17.77 -3.87
C ILE A 87 -13.00 -18.57 -5.03
N THR A 88 -14.13 -18.11 -5.55
CA THR A 88 -14.80 -18.70 -6.71
C THR A 88 -14.63 -17.79 -7.93
N LEU A 89 -14.24 -18.39 -9.05
CA LEU A 89 -14.07 -17.70 -10.32
C LEU A 89 -15.01 -18.30 -11.38
N PRO A 90 -15.62 -17.48 -12.26
CA PRO A 90 -15.48 -16.02 -12.34
C PRO A 90 -16.20 -15.28 -11.21
N VAL A 91 -15.74 -14.06 -10.89
CA VAL A 91 -16.37 -13.20 -9.88
C VAL A 91 -17.80 -12.84 -10.33
N ALA A 92 -18.78 -12.99 -9.43
CA ALA A 92 -20.17 -12.64 -9.69
C ALA A 92 -20.33 -11.14 -10.05
N SER A 93 -21.29 -10.80 -10.91
CA SER A 93 -21.47 -9.44 -11.40
C SER A 93 -21.78 -8.44 -10.27
N GLU A 94 -22.53 -8.86 -9.26
CA GLU A 94 -22.83 -8.07 -8.06
C GLU A 94 -21.58 -7.78 -7.23
N ASP A 95 -20.72 -8.78 -7.04
CA ASP A 95 -19.45 -8.64 -6.33
C ASP A 95 -18.46 -7.76 -7.11
N ALA A 96 -18.43 -7.88 -8.43
CA ALA A 96 -17.62 -7.02 -9.29
C ALA A 96 -18.05 -5.55 -9.18
N LYS A 97 -19.36 -5.27 -9.10
CA LYS A 97 -19.92 -3.93 -8.85
C LYS A 97 -19.52 -3.43 -7.46
N LEU A 98 -19.70 -4.25 -6.41
CA LEU A 98 -19.31 -3.88 -5.05
C LEU A 98 -17.82 -3.53 -4.96
N LEU A 99 -16.92 -4.36 -5.51
CA LEU A 99 -15.49 -4.08 -5.55
C LEU A 99 -15.20 -2.76 -6.29
N GLY A 100 -15.97 -2.45 -7.33
CA GLY A 100 -15.91 -1.16 -8.03
C GLY A 100 -16.26 0.02 -7.12
N THR A 101 -17.33 -0.11 -6.33
CA THR A 101 -17.77 0.91 -5.37
C THR A 101 -16.75 1.10 -4.25
N VAL A 102 -16.16 0.02 -3.73
CA VAL A 102 -15.11 0.07 -2.71
C VAL A 102 -13.83 0.73 -3.25
N ASP A 103 -13.41 0.42 -4.48
CA ASP A 103 -12.28 1.12 -5.11
C ASP A 103 -12.54 2.63 -5.22
N GLY A 104 -13.78 3.01 -5.52
CA GLY A 104 -14.23 4.41 -5.55
C GLY A 104 -14.10 5.10 -4.18
N LEU A 105 -14.56 4.45 -3.11
CA LEU A 105 -14.39 4.93 -1.73
C LEU A 105 -12.92 5.15 -1.37
N LEU A 106 -12.06 4.15 -1.67
CA LEU A 106 -10.63 4.26 -1.41
C LEU A 106 -10.01 5.41 -2.19
N ARG A 107 -10.41 5.60 -3.45
CA ARG A 107 -9.96 6.72 -4.27
C ARG A 107 -10.36 8.06 -3.66
N ASP A 108 -11.57 8.21 -3.14
CA ASP A 108 -12.01 9.45 -2.48
C ASP A 108 -11.14 9.76 -1.25
N LEU A 109 -10.81 8.74 -0.43
CA LEU A 109 -9.95 8.89 0.74
C LEU A 109 -8.52 9.29 0.35
N ILE A 110 -7.98 8.64 -0.69
CA ILE A 110 -6.67 8.98 -1.27
C ILE A 110 -6.66 10.42 -1.79
N CYS A 111 -7.74 10.88 -2.43
CA CYS A 111 -7.85 12.27 -2.89
C CYS A 111 -7.86 13.27 -1.72
N GLY A 112 -8.49 12.91 -0.59
CA GLY A 112 -8.42 13.68 0.65
C GLY A 112 -7.00 13.86 1.17
N TYR A 113 -6.23 12.77 1.23
CA TYR A 113 -4.81 12.84 1.60
C TYR A 113 -3.99 13.62 0.58
N ASN A 114 -4.19 13.38 -0.72
CA ASN A 114 -3.47 14.08 -1.79
C ASN A 114 -3.73 15.60 -1.78
N ALA A 115 -4.93 16.04 -1.43
CA ALA A 115 -5.25 17.46 -1.25
C ALA A 115 -4.42 18.08 -0.10
N ILE A 116 -4.25 17.35 1.00
CA ILE A 116 -3.40 17.77 2.12
C ILE A 116 -1.92 17.79 1.71
N ILE A 117 -1.43 16.76 1.00
CA ILE A 117 -0.05 16.72 0.49
C ILE A 117 0.23 17.97 -0.34
N LYS A 118 -0.65 18.30 -1.30
CA LYS A 118 -0.50 19.46 -2.17
C LYS A 118 -0.48 20.79 -1.42
N GLU A 119 -1.35 20.97 -0.42
CA GLU A 119 -1.41 22.22 0.35
C GLU A 119 -0.28 22.35 1.37
N ALA A 120 0.10 21.23 2.01
CA ALA A 120 1.15 21.21 3.00
C ALA A 120 2.56 21.30 2.39
N GLN A 121 2.75 20.80 1.16
CA GLN A 121 4.04 20.76 0.47
C GLN A 121 4.75 22.13 0.44
N ASP A 122 4.00 23.20 0.15
CA ASP A 122 4.55 24.56 0.06
C ASP A 122 4.94 25.15 1.43
N SER A 123 4.48 24.55 2.53
CA SER A 123 4.65 25.06 3.89
C SER A 123 5.74 24.35 4.70
N ILE A 124 6.30 23.24 4.23
CA ILE A 124 7.24 22.38 4.98
C ILE A 124 8.49 23.15 5.41
N GLY A 125 9.04 24.00 4.54
CA GLY A 125 10.26 24.77 4.84
C GLY A 125 10.05 25.95 5.80
N PHE A 126 8.81 26.43 5.95
CA PHE A 126 8.50 27.65 6.71
C PHE A 126 7.89 27.39 8.10
N MET A 127 7.12 26.30 8.26
CA MET A 127 6.27 26.08 9.44
C MET A 127 6.79 25.03 10.44
N GLY A 128 8.03 24.57 10.29
CA GLY A 128 8.70 23.69 11.24
C GLY A 128 8.10 22.27 11.36
N ALA A 129 8.41 21.59 12.47
CA ALA A 129 8.14 20.15 12.65
C ALA A 129 6.65 19.75 12.56
N ALA A 130 5.72 20.63 12.93
CA ALA A 130 4.28 20.34 12.90
C ALA A 130 3.74 20.22 11.47
N SER A 131 4.20 21.06 10.53
CA SER A 131 3.82 20.98 9.12
C SER A 131 4.41 19.74 8.47
N LYS A 132 5.68 19.43 8.75
CA LYS A 132 6.34 18.20 8.29
C LYS A 132 5.65 16.93 8.79
N SER A 133 5.19 16.93 10.04
CA SER A 133 4.38 15.83 10.60
C SER A 133 3.06 15.63 9.86
N GLN A 134 2.28 16.69 9.64
CA GLN A 134 1.00 16.63 8.92
C GLN A 134 1.18 16.16 7.47
N PHE A 135 2.20 16.68 6.79
CA PHE A 135 2.57 16.25 5.45
C PHE A 135 2.96 14.77 5.40
N SER A 136 3.76 14.31 6.38
CA SER A 136 4.23 12.92 6.43
C SER A 136 3.09 11.95 6.64
N GLU A 137 2.18 12.28 7.56
CA GLU A 137 0.98 11.49 7.80
C GLU A 137 0.07 11.42 6.56
N ALA A 138 -0.08 12.52 5.82
CA ALA A 138 -0.87 12.53 4.60
C ALA A 138 -0.23 11.67 3.48
N CYS A 139 1.08 11.76 3.30
CA CYS A 139 1.82 10.89 2.37
C CYS A 139 1.67 9.41 2.75
N TYR A 140 1.86 9.09 4.04
CA TYR A 140 1.70 7.74 4.56
C TYR A 140 0.28 7.21 4.31
N GLY A 141 -0.75 8.00 4.61
CA GLY A 141 -2.15 7.65 4.36
C GLY A 141 -2.43 7.41 2.88
N SER A 142 -1.95 8.27 1.99
CA SER A 142 -2.10 8.11 0.54
C SER A 142 -1.50 6.79 0.05
N ILE A 143 -0.24 6.48 0.39
CA ILE A 143 0.41 5.21 -0.03
C ILE A 143 -0.30 4.01 0.61
N THR A 144 -0.74 4.10 1.87
CA THR A 144 -1.46 3.02 2.57
C THR A 144 -2.72 2.63 1.80
N PHE A 145 -3.58 3.59 1.46
CA PHE A 145 -4.84 3.29 0.76
C PHE A 145 -4.64 2.96 -0.71
N GLN A 146 -3.59 3.47 -1.37
CA GLN A 146 -3.20 2.99 -2.69
C GLN A 146 -2.75 1.51 -2.64
N THR A 147 -1.99 1.13 -1.63
CA THR A 147 -1.60 -0.27 -1.39
C THR A 147 -2.84 -1.13 -1.13
N ARG A 148 -3.86 -0.60 -0.44
CA ARG A 148 -5.13 -1.31 -0.27
C ARG A 148 -5.85 -1.53 -1.60
N ARG A 149 -5.82 -0.59 -2.54
CA ARG A 149 -6.36 -0.77 -3.89
C ARG A 149 -5.60 -1.86 -4.68
N LEU A 150 -4.29 -1.99 -4.49
CA LEU A 150 -3.53 -3.13 -5.01
C LEU A 150 -4.05 -4.45 -4.42
N MET A 151 -4.21 -4.52 -3.09
CA MET A 151 -4.74 -5.69 -2.40
C MET A 151 -6.13 -6.09 -2.88
N LEU A 152 -7.05 -5.15 -3.09
CA LEU A 152 -8.36 -5.46 -3.68
C LEU A 152 -8.24 -6.17 -5.04
N SER A 153 -7.25 -5.78 -5.85
CA SER A 153 -7.01 -6.39 -7.16
C SER A 153 -6.46 -7.81 -7.00
N TYR A 154 -5.49 -7.98 -6.10
CA TYR A 154 -4.86 -9.29 -5.84
C TYR A 154 -5.83 -10.29 -5.22
N GLU A 155 -6.58 -9.90 -4.19
CA GLU A 155 -7.55 -10.75 -3.50
C GLU A 155 -8.68 -11.22 -4.41
N SER A 156 -9.06 -10.41 -5.40
CA SER A 156 -10.14 -10.73 -6.34
C SER A 156 -9.67 -11.28 -7.70
N TYR A 157 -8.37 -11.56 -7.85
CA TYR A 157 -7.72 -11.97 -9.12
C TYR A 157 -8.05 -11.04 -10.31
N ARG A 158 -8.20 -9.74 -10.03
CA ARG A 158 -8.42 -8.71 -11.04
C ARG A 158 -7.11 -8.03 -11.39
N PRO A 159 -6.90 -7.60 -12.65
CA PRO A 159 -5.73 -6.82 -12.99
C PRO A 159 -5.70 -5.52 -12.19
N VAL A 160 -4.50 -5.13 -11.73
CA VAL A 160 -4.28 -3.83 -11.09
C VAL A 160 -4.69 -2.71 -12.06
N ARG A 161 -5.46 -1.75 -11.55
CA ARG A 161 -5.88 -0.58 -12.35
C ARG A 161 -4.66 0.27 -12.70
N LYS A 162 -4.59 0.68 -13.97
CA LYS A 162 -3.56 1.61 -14.47
C LYS A 162 -3.53 2.89 -13.63
N GLY A 163 -2.33 3.38 -13.36
CA GLY A 163 -2.03 4.61 -12.66
C GLY A 163 -1.84 4.45 -11.14
N ILE A 164 -2.17 3.30 -10.54
CA ILE A 164 -1.95 3.11 -9.09
C ILE A 164 -0.46 3.19 -8.77
N TRP A 165 0.41 2.52 -9.52
CA TRP A 165 1.84 2.55 -9.27
C TRP A 165 2.44 3.92 -9.54
N SER A 166 2.02 4.57 -10.63
CA SER A 166 2.41 5.95 -10.91
C SER A 166 2.05 6.91 -9.77
N GLN A 167 0.90 6.73 -9.11
CA GLN A 167 0.50 7.55 -7.97
C GLN A 167 1.25 7.18 -6.68
N ILE A 168 1.58 5.91 -6.44
CA ILE A 168 2.43 5.48 -5.30
C ILE A 168 3.82 6.10 -5.44
N HIS A 169 4.44 5.96 -6.62
CA HIS A 169 5.75 6.52 -6.91
C HIS A 169 5.77 8.03 -6.80
N LEU A 170 4.76 8.71 -7.35
CA LEU A 170 4.67 10.18 -7.27
C LEU A 170 4.63 10.67 -5.82
N VAL A 171 3.81 10.06 -4.95
CA VAL A 171 3.74 10.44 -3.54
C VAL A 171 5.08 10.21 -2.85
N TYR A 172 5.73 9.08 -3.10
CA TYR A 172 7.04 8.80 -2.54
C TYR A 172 8.11 9.79 -3.05
N SER A 173 8.15 10.09 -4.35
CA SER A 173 9.05 11.11 -4.92
C SER A 173 8.82 12.50 -4.32
N ILE A 174 7.57 12.90 -4.06
CA ILE A 174 7.24 14.16 -3.38
C ILE A 174 7.78 14.14 -1.95
N ALA A 175 7.56 13.06 -1.21
CA ALA A 175 8.06 12.91 0.16
C ALA A 175 9.58 13.02 0.26
N ARG A 176 10.30 12.39 -0.69
CA ARG A 176 11.76 12.45 -0.79
C ARG A 176 12.29 13.84 -1.10
N LYS A 177 11.67 14.54 -2.05
CA LYS A 177 12.02 15.94 -2.37
C LYS A 177 11.83 16.89 -1.18
N CYS A 178 10.95 16.52 -0.24
CA CYS A 178 10.70 17.25 1.00
C CYS A 178 11.46 16.67 2.20
N GLU A 179 12.39 15.72 1.98
CA GLU A 179 13.21 15.03 3.00
C GLU A 179 12.37 14.46 4.16
N SER A 180 11.20 13.93 3.84
CA SER A 180 10.21 13.47 4.83
C SER A 180 9.95 11.98 4.75
N GLU A 181 10.60 11.26 3.83
CA GLU A 181 10.39 9.85 3.56
C GLU A 181 10.67 8.95 4.76
N THR A 182 11.64 9.31 5.59
CA THR A 182 12.01 8.62 6.84
C THR A 182 11.45 9.27 8.09
N PHE A 183 10.69 10.37 7.96
CA PHE A 183 10.12 11.08 9.11
C PHE A 183 9.14 10.15 9.88
N PRO A 184 9.25 10.08 11.21
CA PRO A 184 8.42 9.17 12.00
C PRO A 184 6.95 9.59 11.97
N VAL A 185 6.09 8.66 11.57
CA VAL A 185 4.63 8.80 11.60
C VAL A 185 4.09 7.87 12.69
N GLN A 186 3.34 8.42 13.65
CA GLN A 186 2.66 7.63 14.66
C GLN A 186 1.44 6.93 14.05
N ILE A 187 1.39 5.61 14.19
CA ILE A 187 0.30 4.77 13.72
C ILE A 187 -0.45 4.24 14.95
N GLU A 188 -1.75 4.48 14.96
CA GLU A 188 -2.65 3.99 16.00
C GLU A 188 -3.44 2.81 15.44
N SER A 189 -3.32 1.65 16.10
CA SER A 189 -4.13 0.47 15.85
C SER A 189 -4.94 0.13 17.09
N SER A 190 -5.93 -0.76 16.97
CA SER A 190 -6.74 -1.20 18.11
C SER A 190 -5.93 -1.83 19.25
N GLU A 191 -4.77 -2.39 18.93
CA GLU A 191 -3.95 -3.18 19.88
C GLU A 191 -2.66 -2.49 20.29
N ASN A 192 -2.15 -1.55 19.50
CA ASN A 192 -0.85 -0.94 19.74
C ASN A 192 -0.69 0.44 19.07
N ILE A 193 0.21 1.25 19.63
CA ILE A 193 0.72 2.49 19.03
C ILE A 193 2.18 2.25 18.65
N TYR A 194 2.53 2.49 17.39
CA TYR A 194 3.90 2.34 16.91
C TYR A 194 4.29 3.45 15.93
N HIS A 195 5.58 3.55 15.61
CA HIS A 195 6.08 4.48 14.61
C HIS A 195 6.41 3.75 13.31
N SER A 196 6.05 4.36 12.19
CA SER A 196 6.42 3.93 10.84
C SER A 196 6.93 5.14 10.05
N SER A 197 7.12 4.98 8.73
CA SER A 197 7.54 6.04 7.83
C SER A 197 6.94 5.86 6.44
N ILE A 198 7.02 6.90 5.60
CA ILE A 198 6.54 6.85 4.21
C ILE A 198 7.35 5.81 3.43
N GLU A 199 8.67 5.73 3.66
CA GLU A 199 9.54 4.72 3.07
C GLU A 199 9.14 3.30 3.48
N HIS A 200 8.75 3.08 4.74
CA HIS A 200 8.32 1.78 5.23
C HIS A 200 7.10 1.26 4.46
N ILE A 201 6.05 2.08 4.35
CA ILE A 201 4.83 1.69 3.61
C ILE A 201 5.09 1.59 2.09
N TYR A 202 5.99 2.40 1.54
CA TYR A 202 6.41 2.31 0.15
C TYR A 202 7.12 0.99 -0.16
N LYS A 203 8.10 0.60 0.66
CA LYS A 203 8.76 -0.72 0.59
C LYS A 203 7.75 -1.86 0.73
N ARG A 204 6.81 -1.75 1.68
CA ARG A 204 5.73 -2.74 1.86
C ARG A 204 4.91 -2.92 0.59
N ALA A 205 4.54 -1.83 -0.08
CA ALA A 205 3.81 -1.87 -1.35
C ALA A 205 4.61 -2.57 -2.45
N ILE A 206 5.91 -2.27 -2.57
CA ILE A 206 6.77 -2.91 -3.58
C ILE A 206 6.89 -4.40 -3.31
N LEU A 207 7.16 -4.79 -2.06
CA LEU A 207 7.33 -6.20 -1.69
C LEU A 207 6.09 -7.04 -2.01
N ILE A 208 4.88 -6.60 -1.65
CA ILE A 208 3.67 -7.37 -1.98
C ILE A 208 3.48 -7.52 -3.49
N SER A 209 3.74 -6.48 -4.28
CA SER A 209 3.67 -6.61 -5.74
C SER A 209 4.76 -7.49 -6.33
N ARG A 210 5.96 -7.47 -5.73
CA ARG A 210 7.08 -8.31 -6.15
C ARG A 210 6.96 -9.77 -5.71
N SER A 211 6.02 -10.08 -4.83
CA SER A 211 5.76 -11.45 -4.38
C SER A 211 5.08 -12.33 -5.43
N ASP A 212 4.68 -11.75 -6.57
CA ASP A 212 3.78 -12.37 -7.55
C ASP A 212 2.43 -12.77 -6.92
N PRO A 213 1.65 -11.76 -6.47
CA PRO A 213 0.54 -11.96 -5.54
C PRO A 213 -0.60 -12.82 -6.12
N TYR A 214 -0.70 -12.95 -7.44
CA TYR A 214 -1.72 -13.74 -8.13
C TYR A 214 -1.46 -15.25 -8.08
N HIS A 215 -0.28 -15.70 -7.62
CA HIS A 215 0.00 -17.11 -7.38
C HIS A 215 -0.54 -17.61 -6.03
N PHE A 216 -0.90 -16.71 -5.12
CA PHE A 216 -1.45 -17.08 -3.82
C PHE A 216 -2.97 -17.21 -3.88
N SER A 217 -3.53 -18.04 -2.99
CA SER A 217 -4.96 -18.00 -2.68
C SER A 217 -5.34 -16.66 -2.03
N PHE A 218 -6.64 -16.33 -2.00
CA PHE A 218 -7.18 -15.20 -1.23
C PHE A 218 -6.61 -15.16 0.21
N ARG A 219 -6.60 -16.29 0.90
CA ARG A 219 -6.02 -16.39 2.26
C ARG A 219 -4.51 -16.21 2.26
N GLY A 220 -3.82 -16.78 1.27
CA GLY A 220 -2.37 -16.71 1.14
C GLY A 220 -1.87 -15.28 0.97
N VAL A 221 -2.49 -14.51 0.06
CA VAL A 221 -2.09 -13.13 -0.21
C VAL A 221 -2.38 -12.21 0.99
N THR A 222 -3.51 -12.39 1.68
CA THR A 222 -3.81 -11.64 2.91
C THR A 222 -2.75 -11.92 3.99
N ARG A 223 -2.43 -13.21 4.26
CA ARG A 223 -1.41 -13.57 5.27
C ARG A 223 -0.01 -13.08 4.92
N LEU A 224 0.34 -13.08 3.64
CA LEU A 224 1.60 -12.52 3.18
C LEU A 224 1.63 -11.01 3.45
N PHE A 225 0.55 -10.30 3.14
CA PHE A 225 0.45 -8.86 3.37
C PHE A 225 0.52 -8.49 4.86
N ASP A 226 -0.03 -9.31 5.74
CA ASP A 226 0.10 -9.15 7.20
C ASP A 226 1.56 -9.35 7.65
N SER A 227 2.24 -10.37 7.12
CA SER A 227 3.66 -10.65 7.42
C SER A 227 4.58 -9.50 6.99
N LEU A 228 4.20 -8.79 5.93
CA LEU A 228 4.92 -7.65 5.38
C LEU A 228 4.87 -6.39 6.24
N GLU A 229 4.19 -6.39 7.39
CA GLU A 229 4.23 -5.26 8.31
C GLU A 229 5.65 -4.99 8.86
N ARG A 230 6.46 -6.05 9.09
CA ARG A 230 7.78 -5.95 9.74
C ARG A 230 8.97 -6.07 8.79
N TRP A 231 8.78 -6.67 7.61
CA TRP A 231 9.86 -6.94 6.66
C TRP A 231 10.49 -5.71 5.99
N PRO A 232 9.79 -4.57 5.80
CA PRO A 232 10.40 -3.37 5.21
C PRO A 232 11.63 -2.84 5.95
N GLU A 233 11.77 -3.12 7.25
CA GLU A 233 12.96 -2.75 8.05
C GLU A 233 14.23 -3.50 7.60
N LYS A 234 14.06 -4.63 6.91
CA LYS A 234 15.13 -5.52 6.42
C LYS A 234 15.41 -5.33 4.94
N VAL A 235 14.92 -4.23 4.37
CA VAL A 235 15.06 -3.90 2.96
C VAL A 235 15.64 -2.50 2.86
N ARG A 236 16.67 -2.36 2.03
CA ARG A 236 17.32 -1.08 1.77
C ARG A 236 16.82 -0.51 0.45
N LEU A 237 16.70 0.80 0.38
CA LEU A 237 16.31 1.51 -0.83
C LEU A 237 17.35 2.63 -1.06
N THR A 238 18.11 2.54 -2.15
CA THR A 238 19.25 3.43 -2.43
C THR A 238 19.24 3.93 -3.87
N HIS A 239 19.99 4.99 -4.17
CA HIS A 239 20.21 5.43 -5.56
C HIS A 239 21.35 4.67 -6.24
N GLU A 240 22.38 4.38 -5.48
CA GLU A 240 23.55 3.69 -6.00
C GLU A 240 23.35 2.20 -5.88
N ALA A 241 23.50 1.51 -7.01
CA ALA A 241 23.76 0.09 -7.01
C ALA A 241 25.18 -0.12 -6.48
N VAL A 242 25.31 -0.49 -5.21
CA VAL A 242 26.52 -1.18 -4.76
C VAL A 242 26.61 -2.44 -5.63
N VAL A 243 27.79 -2.70 -6.22
CA VAL A 243 28.09 -3.87 -7.08
C VAL A 243 27.22 -5.05 -6.64
N PRO A 244 26.33 -5.56 -7.51
CA PRO A 244 25.24 -6.44 -7.08
C PRO A 244 25.82 -7.66 -6.38
N LYS A 245 25.68 -7.66 -5.05
CA LYS A 245 26.00 -8.81 -4.22
C LYS A 245 24.77 -9.70 -4.26
N ASN A 246 24.75 -10.59 -5.27
CA ASN A 246 23.73 -11.61 -5.49
C ASN A 246 22.42 -11.07 -6.11
N ASN A 247 21.67 -11.98 -6.75
CA ASN A 247 20.46 -11.73 -7.55
C ASN A 247 19.22 -11.37 -6.70
N SER A 248 19.37 -10.56 -5.65
CA SER A 248 18.32 -10.15 -4.70
C SER A 248 18.11 -8.63 -4.71
N MET A 249 18.30 -8.01 -5.88
CA MET A 249 18.17 -6.57 -6.07
C MET A 249 17.13 -6.27 -7.15
N PHE A 250 16.36 -5.20 -6.92
CA PHE A 250 15.35 -4.71 -7.85
C PHE A 250 15.61 -3.26 -8.20
N ILE A 251 15.33 -2.88 -9.44
CA ILE A 251 15.29 -1.50 -9.89
C ILE A 251 13.85 -0.99 -9.92
N VAL A 252 13.65 0.19 -9.36
CA VAL A 252 12.39 0.91 -9.30
C VAL A 252 12.52 2.14 -10.18
N ASP A 253 11.66 2.26 -11.18
CA ASP A 253 11.51 3.48 -11.98
C ASP A 253 10.35 4.31 -11.43
N LEU A 254 10.67 5.46 -10.82
CA LEU A 254 9.70 6.36 -10.20
C LEU A 254 8.71 6.99 -11.20
N ASN A 255 9.00 6.95 -12.51
CA ASN A 255 8.10 7.44 -13.56
C ASN A 255 7.27 6.34 -14.21
N SER A 256 7.43 5.09 -13.77
CA SER A 256 6.69 3.95 -14.32
C SER A 256 5.31 3.78 -13.67
N ASP A 257 4.49 2.89 -14.24
CA ASP A 257 3.27 2.38 -13.62
C ASP A 257 3.43 0.91 -13.18
N PHE A 258 4.66 0.55 -12.78
CA PHE A 258 5.03 -0.78 -12.29
C PHE A 258 5.79 -0.68 -10.97
N SER A 259 5.77 -1.73 -10.15
CA SER A 259 6.38 -1.72 -8.81
C SER A 259 7.90 -1.63 -8.84
N ALA A 260 8.54 -2.69 -9.34
CA ALA A 260 9.98 -2.81 -9.54
C ALA A 260 10.26 -3.93 -10.56
N ALA A 261 11.42 -3.90 -11.19
CA ALA A 261 11.92 -4.97 -12.05
C ALA A 261 13.20 -5.58 -11.46
N PRO A 262 13.56 -6.83 -11.78
CA PRO A 262 14.86 -7.38 -11.41
C PRO A 262 16.02 -6.49 -11.89
N TYR A 263 17.03 -6.29 -11.05
CA TYR A 263 18.23 -5.53 -11.41
C TYR A 263 19.26 -6.45 -12.08
N PHE A 264 19.72 -6.10 -13.29
CA PHE A 264 20.72 -6.86 -14.05
C PHE A 264 21.99 -6.01 -14.27
N GLN A 265 23.18 -6.62 -14.23
CA GLN A 265 24.46 -5.89 -14.29
C GLN A 265 24.65 -5.00 -15.53
N ASP A 266 24.04 -5.33 -16.67
CA ASP A 266 24.07 -4.50 -17.89
C ASP A 266 23.17 -3.24 -17.82
N SER A 267 22.43 -3.04 -16.73
CA SER A 267 21.73 -1.77 -16.46
C SER A 267 22.69 -0.69 -15.94
N ALA A 268 23.89 -0.61 -16.55
CA ALA A 268 24.98 0.27 -16.17
C ALA A 268 24.57 1.76 -16.25
N ASN A 269 25.02 2.53 -15.24
CA ASN A 269 24.96 4.00 -15.16
C ASN A 269 23.56 4.63 -15.10
N VAL A 270 22.73 4.14 -14.20
CA VAL A 270 21.52 4.86 -13.82
C VAL A 270 21.81 5.79 -12.62
N ALA A 271 22.75 6.72 -12.79
CA ALA A 271 22.93 7.84 -11.87
C ALA A 271 21.86 8.91 -12.15
N ASP A 272 20.59 8.50 -12.03
CA ASP A 272 19.42 9.34 -12.26
C ASP A 272 18.51 9.20 -11.03
N ASP A 273 18.14 10.33 -10.43
CA ASP A 273 17.23 10.41 -9.28
C ASP A 273 15.88 9.74 -9.53
N ARG A 274 15.53 9.51 -10.80
CA ARG A 274 14.38 8.73 -11.24
C ARG A 274 14.39 7.28 -10.76
N PHE A 275 15.56 6.70 -10.56
CA PHE A 275 15.67 5.27 -10.26
C PHE A 275 16.16 5.02 -8.85
N LEU A 276 15.64 3.92 -8.28
CA LEU A 276 16.04 3.42 -6.98
C LEU A 276 16.35 1.93 -7.06
N ILE A 277 17.27 1.50 -6.22
CA ILE A 277 17.66 0.11 -6.03
C ILE A 277 17.07 -0.37 -4.72
N LEU A 278 16.19 -1.36 -4.79
CA LEU A 278 15.65 -2.07 -3.64
C LEU A 278 16.51 -3.32 -3.41
N ASP A 279 17.26 -3.32 -2.32
CA ASP A 279 18.12 -4.41 -1.88
C ASP A 279 17.40 -5.24 -0.81
N THR A 280 17.06 -6.48 -1.16
CA THR A 280 16.36 -7.43 -0.28
C THR A 280 17.29 -8.49 0.31
N THR A 281 18.62 -8.31 0.26
CA THR A 281 19.59 -9.32 0.68
C THR A 281 19.40 -9.76 2.13
N GLU A 282 19.32 -8.80 3.08
CA GLU A 282 19.10 -9.10 4.51
C GLU A 282 17.76 -9.82 4.74
N LEU A 283 16.69 -9.36 4.07
CA LEU A 283 15.39 -10.01 4.13
C LEU A 283 15.47 -11.46 3.62
N MET A 284 16.18 -11.70 2.51
CA MET A 284 16.30 -13.03 1.92
C MET A 284 17.06 -14.01 2.82
N GLU A 285 18.11 -13.58 3.51
CA GLU A 285 18.80 -14.40 4.50
C GLU A 285 17.85 -14.83 5.63
N ARG A 286 17.05 -13.88 6.14
CA ARG A 286 16.06 -14.13 7.18
C ARG A 286 14.99 -15.12 6.73
N LEU A 287 14.43 -14.94 5.53
CA LEU A 287 13.37 -15.81 5.00
C LEU A 287 13.87 -17.22 4.73
N ASN A 288 15.11 -17.38 4.26
CA ASN A 288 15.74 -18.69 4.08
C ASN A 288 15.94 -19.43 5.41
N MET A 289 16.36 -18.71 6.47
CA MET A 289 16.46 -19.29 7.81
C MET A 289 15.09 -19.72 8.34
N GLU A 290 14.06 -18.89 8.13
CA GLU A 290 12.69 -19.21 8.54
C GLU A 290 12.15 -20.43 7.79
N LEU A 291 12.36 -20.52 6.47
CA LEU A 291 11.95 -21.66 5.66
C LEU A 291 12.60 -22.96 6.15
N LYS A 292 13.89 -22.95 6.46
CA LYS A 292 14.59 -24.11 7.05
C LYS A 292 13.97 -24.53 8.38
N SER A 293 13.66 -23.57 9.25
CA SER A 293 13.01 -23.83 10.54
C SER A 293 11.62 -24.46 10.36
N VAL A 294 10.79 -23.91 9.47
CA VAL A 294 9.46 -24.45 9.16
C VAL A 294 9.55 -25.88 8.61
N LEU A 295 10.49 -26.15 7.70
CA LEU A 295 10.70 -27.50 7.15
C LEU A 295 11.12 -28.50 8.23
N HIS A 296 12.00 -28.09 9.15
CA HIS A 296 12.40 -28.92 10.28
C HIS A 296 11.22 -29.22 11.21
N SER A 297 10.39 -28.23 11.55
CA SER A 297 9.19 -28.43 12.35
C SER A 297 8.22 -29.41 11.69
N ILE A 298 8.00 -29.31 10.37
CA ILE A 298 7.14 -30.23 9.62
C ILE A 298 7.70 -31.66 9.68
N ALA A 299 9.01 -31.82 9.48
CA ALA A 299 9.67 -33.13 9.57
C ALA A 299 9.60 -33.75 10.97
N GLY A 300 9.58 -32.91 12.02
CA GLY A 300 9.43 -33.32 13.42
C GLY A 300 8.04 -33.86 13.81
N GLY A 301 7.08 -33.90 12.88
CA GLY A 301 5.77 -34.51 13.11
C GLY A 301 4.74 -33.60 13.78
N LEU A 302 4.32 -32.55 13.08
CA LEU A 302 3.23 -31.67 13.51
C LEU A 302 1.87 -32.37 13.45
N LYS A 303 0.96 -32.01 14.38
CA LYS A 303 -0.41 -32.55 14.44
C LYS A 303 -1.47 -31.44 14.42
N GLY A 304 -2.64 -31.78 13.89
CA GLY A 304 -3.83 -30.93 13.93
C GLY A 304 -3.63 -29.58 13.23
N ILE A 305 -4.15 -28.50 13.83
CA ILE A 305 -4.19 -27.15 13.25
C ILE A 305 -2.78 -26.61 12.95
N GLN A 306 -1.78 -26.95 13.77
CA GLN A 306 -0.39 -26.52 13.56
C GLN A 306 0.18 -27.07 12.25
N GLN A 307 -0.18 -28.29 11.88
CA GLN A 307 0.27 -28.88 10.62
C GLN A 307 -0.19 -28.03 9.44
N VAL A 308 -1.47 -27.67 9.38
CA VAL A 308 -2.05 -26.86 8.30
C VAL A 308 -1.39 -25.48 8.23
N GLN A 309 -1.23 -24.81 9.37
CA GLN A 309 -0.62 -23.46 9.43
C GLN A 309 0.83 -23.46 8.96
N TYR A 310 1.62 -24.47 9.34
CA TYR A 310 3.02 -24.57 8.92
C TYR A 310 3.15 -24.92 7.44
N PHE A 311 2.27 -25.76 6.89
CA PHE A 311 2.24 -26.02 5.45
C PHE A 311 1.88 -24.76 4.65
N GLU A 312 0.86 -24.02 5.06
CA GLU A 312 0.51 -22.75 4.42
C GLU A 312 1.66 -21.73 4.51
N ARG A 313 2.33 -21.66 5.67
CA ARG A 313 3.52 -20.80 5.84
C ARG A 313 4.68 -21.24 4.95
N MET A 314 4.94 -22.53 4.86
CA MET A 314 5.99 -23.10 4.00
C MET A 314 5.76 -22.74 2.53
N GLU A 315 4.54 -22.89 2.02
CA GLU A 315 4.23 -22.58 0.63
C GLU A 315 4.39 -21.08 0.33
N ILE A 316 3.97 -20.20 1.26
CA ILE A 316 4.23 -18.76 1.15
C ILE A 316 5.73 -18.48 1.09
N LEU A 317 6.50 -19.02 2.05
CA LEU A 317 7.95 -18.81 2.13
C LEU A 317 8.69 -19.33 0.89
N ARG A 318 8.34 -20.52 0.39
CA ARG A 318 8.92 -21.09 -0.83
C ARG A 318 8.68 -20.17 -2.03
N HIS A 319 7.45 -19.69 -2.19
CA HIS A 319 7.11 -18.84 -3.31
C HIS A 319 7.85 -17.49 -3.24
N ILE A 320 7.81 -16.79 -2.11
CA ILE A 320 8.48 -15.49 -1.99
C ILE A 320 10.01 -15.59 -2.08
N VAL A 321 10.63 -16.68 -1.60
CA VAL A 321 12.08 -16.90 -1.73
C VAL A 321 12.48 -17.04 -3.21
N VAL A 322 11.60 -17.63 -4.03
CA VAL A 322 11.81 -17.68 -5.49
C VAL A 322 11.54 -16.31 -6.10
N SER A 323 10.40 -15.69 -5.79
CA SER A 323 9.96 -14.42 -6.40
C SER A 323 10.84 -13.22 -6.06
N TRP A 324 11.48 -13.21 -4.89
CA TRP A 324 12.44 -12.17 -4.45
C TRP A 324 13.90 -12.59 -4.56
N GLY A 325 14.15 -13.86 -4.92
CA GLY A 325 15.48 -14.42 -5.12
C GLY A 325 15.89 -14.44 -6.60
N MET A 326 16.75 -15.40 -6.95
CA MET A 326 17.42 -15.41 -8.25
C MET A 326 16.44 -15.45 -9.43
N HIS A 327 16.37 -14.36 -10.17
CA HIS A 327 15.71 -14.34 -11.46
C HIS A 327 16.59 -15.06 -12.50
N PRO A 328 16.07 -16.08 -13.21
CA PRO A 328 16.83 -16.73 -14.26
C PRO A 328 17.17 -15.74 -15.36
N VAL A 329 18.46 -15.44 -15.51
CA VAL A 329 18.97 -14.65 -16.65
C VAL A 329 18.83 -15.51 -17.90
N ARG A 330 18.04 -15.04 -18.87
CA ARG A 330 17.92 -15.70 -20.18
C ARG A 330 19.29 -15.65 -20.85
N LYS A 331 19.92 -16.81 -21.06
CA LYS A 331 21.22 -16.94 -21.74
C LYS A 331 21.15 -17.05 -23.27
N ALA A 332 19.95 -17.07 -23.84
CA ALA A 332 19.77 -17.26 -25.28
C ALA A 332 19.21 -15.99 -25.94
N GLU A 333 20.00 -15.41 -26.85
CA GLU A 333 19.51 -14.49 -27.87
C GLU A 333 18.57 -15.25 -28.82
N ARG A 334 17.50 -14.61 -29.28
CA ARG A 334 16.73 -15.15 -30.41
C ARG A 334 17.59 -14.97 -31.65
N GLU A 335 17.99 -16.08 -32.28
CA GLU A 335 18.30 -16.04 -33.70
C GLU A 335 16.97 -15.77 -34.41
N ASP A 336 16.79 -14.53 -34.85
CA ASP A 336 15.72 -14.19 -35.78
C ASP A 336 16.05 -14.88 -37.12
N LEU A 337 15.32 -15.94 -37.44
CA LEU A 337 15.29 -16.58 -38.76
C LEU A 337 14.22 -15.94 -39.65
#